data_AF-A0A821PU73-F1
#
_entry.id   AF-A0A821PU73-F1
#
_cell.length_a   1.000
_cell.length_b   1.000
_cell.length_c   1.000
_cell.angle_alpha   90.00
_cell.angle_beta   90.00
_cell.angle_gamma   90.00
#
_symmetry.space_group_name_H-M   'P 1'
#
loop_
_entity.id
_entity.type
_entity.pdbx_description
1 polymer ?
#
loop_
_entity_poly.entity_id
_entity_poly.type
_entity_poly.pdbx_seq_one_letter_code
_entity_poly.pdbx_strand_id
1 'polypeptide(L)'
;MHVHEIIYYTIIRNRATGSSICVTNFGISSVSTYNRISTLIHYLFPFFIQILCITFLIILAGRSRMKSVGRKISLSDMLKKQFKSQKELYVTPTIIVLSAFPQAILTFSFACSQLSNSQNHTLLGSYLLSYAPQILGFILYVLPSTSYKEEFYKTFIGKMSSKWMLSKKKSKTTIMKTKIKTSK
;
A
#
# COMPACT_ATOMS: atom_id res chain seq x y z
N MET A 1 -3.34 12.95 -8.47
CA MET A 1 -3.44 14.38 -8.83
C MET A 1 -2.15 14.72 -9.56
N HIS A 2 -2.24 14.87 -10.87
CA HIS A 2 -1.08 15.15 -11.69
C HIS A 2 -0.86 16.66 -11.75
N VAL A 3 0.40 17.12 -11.74
CA VAL A 3 0.76 18.56 -11.69
C VAL A 3 0.11 19.36 -12.83
N HIS A 4 -0.09 18.73 -13.99
CA HIS A 4 -0.72 19.37 -15.15
C HIS A 4 -2.22 19.63 -14.97
N GLU A 5 -2.90 18.96 -14.03
CA GLU A 5 -4.33 19.16 -13.75
C GLU A 5 -4.60 20.51 -13.07
N ILE A 6 -3.58 21.09 -12.40
CA ILE A 6 -3.68 22.35 -11.64
C ILE A 6 -4.15 23.52 -12.53
N ILE A 7 -3.75 23.50 -13.80
CA ILE A 7 -4.00 24.58 -14.77
C ILE A 7 -5.46 24.57 -15.27
N TYR A 8 -6.15 23.43 -15.14
CA TYR A 8 -7.50 23.21 -15.69
C TYR A 8 -8.60 23.23 -14.63
N TYR A 9 -8.31 23.68 -13.40
CA TYR A 9 -9.33 23.81 -12.37
C TYR A 9 -10.28 24.98 -12.65
N THR A 10 -11.57 24.68 -12.54
CA THR A 10 -12.64 25.68 -12.57
C THR A 10 -13.54 25.52 -11.35
N ILE A 11 -14.14 26.63 -10.93
CA ILE A 11 -15.06 26.66 -9.81
C ILE A 11 -16.49 26.65 -10.37
N ILE A 12 -17.23 25.60 -10.06
CA ILE A 12 -18.66 25.53 -10.35
C ILE A 12 -19.41 25.95 -9.08
N ARG A 13 -20.22 27.01 -9.19
CA ARG A 13 -21.12 27.43 -8.11
C ARG A 13 -22.47 26.75 -8.28
N ASN A 14 -22.90 26.03 -7.25
CA ASN A 14 -24.26 25.55 -7.16
C ASN A 14 -25.17 26.72 -6.73
N ARG A 15 -26.04 27.20 -7.63
CA ARG A 15 -26.98 28.30 -7.34
C ARG A 15 -28.00 27.95 -6.27
N ALA A 16 -28.33 26.68 -6.07
CA ALA A 16 -29.37 26.25 -5.12
C ALA A 16 -28.85 26.17 -3.68
N THR A 17 -27.60 25.77 -3.49
CA THR A 17 -27.00 25.55 -2.15
C THR A 17 -25.96 26.60 -1.77
N GLY A 18 -25.57 27.49 -2.70
CA GLY A 18 -24.51 28.48 -2.50
C GLY A 18 -23.10 27.88 -2.41
N SER A 19 -22.96 26.55 -2.47
CA SER A 19 -21.67 25.87 -2.38
C SER A 19 -20.89 25.94 -3.69
N SER A 20 -19.60 26.22 -3.59
CA SER A 20 -18.66 26.20 -4.70
C SER A 20 -17.83 24.91 -4.68
N ILE A 21 -17.85 24.16 -5.77
CA ILE A 21 -17.00 22.97 -5.96
C ILE A 21 -15.89 23.29 -6.97
N CYS A 22 -14.69 22.77 -6.73
CA CYS A 22 -13.55 22.89 -7.64
C CYS A 22 -13.44 21.60 -8.44
N VAL A 23 -13.54 21.69 -9.77
CA VAL A 23 -13.47 20.53 -10.67
C VAL A 23 -12.49 20.80 -11.80
N THR A 24 -11.86 19.75 -12.31
CA THR A 24 -11.04 19.86 -13.53
C THR A 24 -11.96 19.91 -14.74
N ASN A 25 -11.87 20.99 -15.52
CA ASN A 25 -12.59 21.12 -16.78
C ASN A 25 -11.59 21.22 -17.94
N PHE A 26 -11.42 20.10 -18.63
CA PHE A 26 -10.62 20.03 -19.84
C PHE A 26 -11.48 20.52 -21.01
N GLY A 27 -11.39 21.80 -21.34
CA GLY A 27 -12.12 22.37 -22.49
C GLY A 27 -11.76 21.76 -23.85
N ILE A 28 -10.67 20.98 -23.92
CA ILE A 28 -10.18 20.33 -25.14
C ILE A 28 -10.19 18.80 -24.93
N SER A 29 -10.88 18.06 -25.81
CA SER A 29 -11.02 16.60 -25.74
C SER A 29 -9.67 15.86 -25.70
N SER A 30 -8.67 16.36 -26.42
CA SER A 30 -7.31 15.80 -26.43
C SER A 30 -6.65 15.83 -25.05
N VAL A 31 -6.88 16.88 -24.26
CA VAL A 31 -6.30 17.02 -22.90
C VAL A 31 -6.99 16.06 -21.93
N SER A 32 -8.31 15.89 -22.04
CA SER A 32 -9.05 14.89 -21.26
C SER A 32 -8.56 13.46 -21.54
N THR A 33 -8.34 13.15 -22.83
CA THR A 33 -7.82 11.85 -23.26
C THR A 33 -6.39 11.62 -22.76
N TYR A 34 -5.52 12.63 -22.86
CA TYR A 34 -4.17 12.58 -22.31
C TYR A 34 -4.19 12.33 -20.80
N ASN A 35 -5.02 13.03 -20.03
CA ASN A 35 -5.10 12.83 -18.58
C ASN A 35 -5.55 11.41 -18.21
N ARG A 36 -6.54 10.87 -18.93
CA ARG A 36 -7.00 9.48 -18.73
C ARG A 36 -5.90 8.47 -19.02
N ILE A 37 -5.19 8.63 -20.15
CA ILE A 37 -4.07 7.76 -20.52
C ILE A 37 -2.93 7.89 -19.50
N SER A 38 -2.58 9.11 -19.10
CA SER A 38 -1.54 9.38 -18.10
C SER A 38 -1.86 8.72 -16.76
N THR A 39 -3.11 8.83 -16.31
CA THR A 39 -3.59 8.18 -15.09
C THR A 39 -3.50 6.66 -15.20
N LEU A 40 -3.92 6.09 -16.32
CA LEU A 40 -3.85 4.64 -16.56
C LEU A 40 -2.41 4.14 -16.59
N ILE A 41 -1.50 4.85 -17.26
CA ILE A 41 -0.07 4.55 -17.27
C ILE A 41 0.50 4.65 -15.86
N HIS A 42 0.15 5.69 -15.10
CA HIS A 42 0.64 5.88 -13.73
C HIS A 42 0.30 4.70 -12.81
N TYR A 43 -0.89 4.10 -12.97
CA TYR A 43 -1.29 2.93 -12.19
C TYR A 43 -0.73 1.61 -12.75
N LEU A 44 -0.77 1.40 -14.07
CA LEU A 44 -0.40 0.12 -14.68
C LEU A 44 1.11 -0.07 -14.85
N PHE A 45 1.84 1.00 -15.19
CA PHE A 45 3.27 0.91 -15.48
C PHE A 45 4.08 0.42 -14.28
N PRO A 46 3.91 0.95 -13.05
CA PRO A 46 4.61 0.43 -11.88
C PRO A 46 4.28 -1.04 -11.62
N PHE A 47 3.04 -1.47 -11.86
CA PHE A 47 2.63 -2.86 -11.68
C PHE A 47 3.36 -3.81 -12.64
N PHE A 48 3.45 -3.46 -13.93
CA PHE A 48 4.15 -4.30 -14.90
C PHE A 48 5.65 -4.37 -14.62
N ILE A 49 6.29 -3.23 -14.35
CA ILE A 49 7.71 -3.19 -13.98
C ILE A 49 7.96 -4.04 -12.73
N GLN A 50 7.11 -3.91 -11.73
CA GLN A 50 7.22 -4.68 -10.49
C GLN A 50 7.16 -6.19 -10.73
N ILE A 51 6.21 -6.67 -11.55
CA ILE A 51 6.11 -8.09 -11.92
C ILE A 51 7.35 -8.57 -12.67
N LEU A 52 7.83 -7.77 -13.64
CA LEU A 52 9.01 -8.11 -14.43
C LEU A 52 10.26 -8.18 -13.55
N CYS A 53 10.49 -7.18 -12.69
CA CYS A 53 11.62 -7.15 -11.77
C CYS A 53 11.59 -8.34 -10.80
N ILE A 54 10.43 -8.65 -10.24
CA ILE A 54 10.21 -9.83 -9.38
C ILE A 54 10.57 -11.12 -10.13
N THR A 55 10.04 -11.29 -11.33
CA THR A 55 10.26 -12.49 -12.13
C THR A 55 11.74 -12.65 -12.46
N PHE A 56 12.41 -11.55 -12.81
CA PHE A 56 13.84 -11.55 -13.10
C PHE A 56 14.70 -11.86 -11.87
N LEU A 57 14.38 -11.27 -10.72
CA LEU A 57 15.06 -11.55 -9.45
C LEU A 57 14.98 -13.02 -9.06
N ILE A 58 13.81 -13.65 -9.23
CA ILE A 58 13.62 -15.08 -9.00
C ILE A 58 14.56 -15.90 -9.90
N ILE A 59 14.58 -15.59 -11.20
CA ILE A 59 15.40 -16.32 -12.17
C ILE A 59 16.88 -16.18 -11.82
N LEU A 60 17.35 -14.96 -11.49
CA LEU A 60 18.73 -14.71 -11.11
C LEU A 60 19.12 -15.41 -9.81
N ALA A 61 18.31 -15.27 -8.75
CA ALA A 61 18.57 -15.90 -7.46
C ALA A 61 18.54 -17.43 -7.57
N GLY A 62 17.68 -17.95 -8.45
CA GLY A 62 17.65 -19.36 -8.81
C GLY A 62 18.94 -19.81 -9.50
N ARG A 63 19.32 -19.14 -10.59
CA ARG A 63 20.55 -19.45 -11.36
C ARG A 63 21.81 -19.38 -10.49
N SER A 64 21.94 -18.36 -9.65
CA SER A 64 23.07 -18.20 -8.73
C SER A 64 23.21 -19.40 -7.77
N ARG A 65 22.11 -19.86 -7.16
CA ARG A 65 22.14 -21.02 -6.25
C ARG A 65 22.33 -22.35 -6.95
N MET A 66 21.83 -22.52 -8.18
CA MET A 66 22.13 -23.74 -8.95
C MET A 66 23.62 -23.84 -9.25
N LYS A 67 24.27 -22.71 -9.58
CA LYS A 67 25.70 -22.65 -9.83
C LYS A 67 26.53 -22.98 -8.58
N SER A 68 26.04 -22.63 -7.39
CA SER A 68 26.76 -22.90 -6.13
C SER A 68 26.52 -24.30 -5.55
N VAL A 69 25.36 -24.94 -5.81
CA VAL A 69 24.97 -26.23 -5.19
C VAL A 69 25.12 -27.42 -6.16
N GLY A 70 25.31 -27.20 -7.46
CA GLY A 70 25.55 -28.26 -8.44
C GLY A 70 24.41 -29.28 -8.61
N ARG A 71 23.21 -28.97 -8.10
CA ARG A 71 22.08 -29.91 -8.03
C ARG A 71 20.93 -29.44 -8.92
N LYS A 72 20.38 -30.34 -9.75
CA LYS A 72 19.15 -30.13 -10.52
C LYS A 72 17.96 -30.10 -9.56
N ILE A 73 17.66 -28.93 -9.00
CA ILE A 73 16.45 -28.70 -8.21
C ILE A 73 15.38 -28.20 -9.18
N SER A 74 14.11 -28.61 -8.98
CA SER A 74 13.01 -28.14 -9.82
C SER A 74 12.81 -26.62 -9.64
N LEU A 75 12.40 -25.93 -10.72
CA LEU A 75 12.07 -24.51 -10.69
C LEU A 75 11.05 -24.17 -9.59
N SER A 76 10.08 -25.06 -9.35
CA SER A 76 9.03 -24.89 -8.34
C SER A 76 9.56 -24.93 -6.91
N ASP A 77 10.51 -25.83 -6.62
CA ASP A 77 11.12 -25.92 -5.28
C ASP A 77 12.04 -24.72 -5.00
N MET A 78 12.72 -24.23 -6.02
CA MET A 78 13.53 -23.01 -5.93
C MET A 78 12.66 -21.78 -5.70
N LEU A 79 11.53 -21.68 -6.41
CA LEU A 79 10.52 -20.64 -6.23
C LEU A 79 10.01 -20.59 -4.78
N LYS A 80 9.56 -21.73 -4.23
CA LYS A 80 9.10 -21.81 -2.83
C LYS A 80 10.17 -21.34 -1.83
N LYS A 81 11.42 -21.73 -2.05
CA LYS A 81 12.52 -21.40 -1.12
C LYS A 81 12.90 -19.92 -1.17
N GLN A 82 12.94 -19.33 -2.37
CA GLN A 82 13.21 -17.89 -2.55
C GLN A 82 12.05 -17.03 -2.04
N PHE A 83 10.81 -17.43 -2.30
CA PHE A 83 9.62 -16.75 -1.81
C PHE A 83 9.59 -16.72 -0.27
N LYS A 84 9.95 -17.84 0.38
CA LYS A 84 10.07 -17.89 1.84
C LYS A 84 11.20 -17.02 2.38
N SER A 85 12.31 -16.92 1.65
CA SER A 85 13.48 -16.15 2.08
C SER A 85 13.34 -14.64 1.89
N GLN A 86 12.54 -14.20 0.92
CA GLN A 86 12.44 -12.79 0.49
C GLN A 86 10.99 -12.31 0.43
N LYS A 87 10.08 -12.89 1.22
CA LYS A 87 8.64 -12.61 1.21
C LYS A 87 8.30 -11.11 1.21
N GLU A 88 9.02 -10.31 1.98
CA GLU A 88 8.76 -8.88 2.16
C GLU A 88 8.94 -8.09 0.85
N LEU A 89 9.84 -8.55 -0.02
CA LEU A 89 10.11 -7.94 -1.32
C LEU A 89 8.96 -8.12 -2.31
N TYR A 90 8.09 -9.12 -2.11
CA TYR A 90 6.94 -9.42 -2.96
C TYR A 90 5.65 -8.92 -2.33
N VAL A 91 5.46 -9.19 -1.04
CA VAL A 91 4.24 -8.89 -0.29
C VAL A 91 3.98 -7.39 -0.30
N THR A 92 5.01 -6.59 -0.06
CA THR A 92 4.82 -5.14 0.07
C THR A 92 4.39 -4.47 -1.23
N PRO A 93 5.10 -4.60 -2.37
CA PRO A 93 4.64 -4.01 -3.62
C PRO A 93 3.30 -4.56 -4.10
N THR A 94 3.01 -5.84 -3.83
CA THR A 94 1.70 -6.43 -4.17
C THR A 94 0.58 -5.78 -3.36
N ILE A 95 0.77 -5.59 -2.06
CA ILE A 95 -0.19 -4.89 -1.20
C ILE A 95 -0.41 -3.47 -1.71
N ILE A 96 0.67 -2.75 -2.04
CA ILE A 96 0.60 -1.36 -2.53
C ILE A 96 -0.25 -1.25 -3.80
N VAL A 97 -0.01 -2.13 -4.77
CA VAL A 97 -0.78 -2.13 -6.02
C VAL A 97 -2.23 -2.55 -5.77
N LEU A 98 -2.46 -3.61 -5.01
CA LEU A 98 -3.81 -4.12 -4.73
C LEU A 98 -4.66 -3.13 -3.94
N SER A 99 -4.08 -2.32 -3.06
CA SER A 99 -4.83 -1.28 -2.33
C SER A 99 -5.17 -0.06 -3.19
N ALA A 100 -4.38 0.23 -4.23
CA ALA A 100 -4.63 1.34 -5.15
C ALA A 100 -5.69 0.97 -6.22
N PHE A 101 -5.84 -0.33 -6.51
CA PHE A 101 -6.71 -0.84 -7.56
C PHE A 101 -8.21 -0.52 -7.37
N PRO A 102 -8.80 -0.69 -6.17
CA PRO A 102 -10.20 -0.33 -5.90
C PRO A 102 -10.47 1.14 -6.15
N GLN A 103 -9.56 2.02 -5.73
CA GLN A 103 -9.70 3.46 -5.96
C GLN A 103 -9.66 3.77 -7.45
N ALA A 104 -8.72 3.19 -8.20
CA ALA A 104 -8.62 3.40 -9.64
C ALA A 104 -9.90 2.97 -10.36
N ILE A 105 -10.40 1.75 -10.10
CA ILE A 105 -11.65 1.25 -10.70
C ILE A 105 -12.81 2.20 -10.39
N LEU A 106 -13.04 2.52 -9.11
CA LEU A 106 -14.20 3.32 -8.71
C LEU A 106 -14.12 4.75 -9.24
N THR A 107 -12.92 5.33 -9.31
CA THR A 107 -12.72 6.66 -9.89
C THR A 107 -13.02 6.68 -11.38
N PHE A 108 -12.63 5.63 -12.13
CA PHE A 108 -12.98 5.49 -13.54
C PHE A 108 -14.47 5.18 -13.76
N SER A 109 -15.07 4.33 -12.92
CA SER A 109 -16.48 3.94 -13.04
C SER A 109 -17.45 5.06 -12.66
N PHE A 110 -17.09 5.92 -11.69
CA PHE A 110 -17.92 7.06 -11.27
C PHE A 110 -17.53 8.37 -11.93
N ALA A 111 -16.58 8.36 -12.88
CA ALA A 111 -16.25 9.55 -13.65
C ALA A 111 -17.51 10.03 -14.38
N CYS A 112 -18.03 11.19 -13.95
CA CYS A 112 -19.18 11.90 -14.52
C CYS A 112 -20.59 11.36 -14.20
N SER A 113 -20.76 10.50 -13.18
CA SER A 113 -22.10 10.07 -12.73
C SER A 113 -22.57 10.90 -11.53
N GLN A 114 -23.87 11.17 -11.39
CA GLN A 114 -24.42 11.64 -10.11
C GLN A 114 -24.30 10.49 -9.11
N LEU A 115 -23.43 10.64 -8.10
CA LEU A 115 -23.25 9.64 -7.07
C LEU A 115 -24.45 9.64 -6.13
N SER A 116 -25.02 8.46 -5.90
CA SER A 116 -25.93 8.25 -4.77
C SER A 116 -25.15 8.28 -3.45
N ASN A 117 -25.85 8.46 -2.32
CA ASN A 117 -25.20 8.54 -1.01
C ASN A 117 -24.33 7.30 -0.70
N SER A 118 -24.79 6.10 -1.07
CA SER A 118 -24.04 4.84 -0.89
C SER A 118 -22.79 4.74 -1.77
N GLN A 119 -22.84 5.24 -3.01
CA GLN A 119 -21.67 5.30 -3.89
C GLN A 119 -20.63 6.28 -3.36
N ASN A 120 -21.06 7.41 -2.79
CA ASN A 120 -20.17 8.40 -2.20
C ASN A 120 -19.41 7.83 -0.98
N HIS A 121 -20.11 7.11 -0.09
CA HIS A 121 -19.47 6.40 1.02
C HIS A 121 -18.48 5.33 0.54
N THR A 122 -18.82 4.59 -0.52
CA THR A 122 -17.95 3.56 -1.10
C THR A 122 -16.68 4.18 -1.70
N LEU A 123 -16.81 5.31 -2.41
CA LEU A 123 -15.68 6.05 -2.95
C LEU A 123 -14.78 6.59 -1.82
N LEU A 124 -15.37 7.15 -0.76
CA LEU A 124 -14.59 7.63 0.39
C LEU A 124 -13.83 6.49 1.08
N GLY A 125 -14.47 5.32 1.20
CA GLY A 125 -13.84 4.12 1.74
C GLY A 125 -12.66 3.63 0.90
N SER A 126 -12.77 3.68 -0.43
CA SER A 126 -11.67 3.28 -1.32
C SER A 126 -10.50 4.26 -1.29
N TYR A 127 -10.78 5.56 -1.12
CA TYR A 127 -9.74 6.56 -0.84
C TYR A 127 -8.99 6.23 0.46
N LEU A 128 -9.71 5.89 1.53
CA LEU A 128 -9.07 5.52 2.80
C LEU A 128 -8.21 4.26 2.67
N LEU A 129 -8.67 3.27 1.90
CA LEU A 129 -7.91 2.05 1.65
C LEU A 129 -6.62 2.31 0.86
N SER A 130 -6.63 3.30 -0.05
CA SER A 130 -5.45 3.73 -0.79
C SER A 130 -4.36 4.39 0.09
N TYR A 131 -4.71 4.78 1.33
CA TYR A 131 -3.74 5.22 2.33
C TYR A 131 -3.12 4.08 3.16
N ALA A 132 -3.62 2.86 3.01
CA ALA A 132 -3.08 1.70 3.70
C ALA A 132 -1.59 1.43 3.35
N PRO A 133 -1.15 1.52 2.07
CA PRO A 133 0.25 1.41 1.67
C PRO A 133 1.26 2.22 2.49
N GLN A 134 0.94 3.47 2.78
CA GLN A 134 1.85 4.40 3.43
C GLN A 134 2.05 3.99 4.90
N ILE A 135 1.00 3.50 5.54
CA ILE A 135 1.05 2.98 6.91
C ILE A 135 1.70 1.59 6.94
N LEU A 136 1.33 0.73 6.01
CA LEU A 136 1.86 -0.64 5.88
C LEU A 136 3.33 -0.65 5.53
N GLY A 137 3.81 0.28 4.71
CA GLY A 137 5.23 0.40 4.37
C GLY A 137 6.10 0.60 5.61
N PHE A 138 5.68 1.47 6.53
CA PHE A 138 6.38 1.64 7.81
C PHE A 138 6.39 0.33 8.62
N ILE A 139 5.23 -0.34 8.74
CA ILE A 139 5.11 -1.58 9.52
C ILE A 139 5.93 -2.71 8.91
N LEU A 140 5.94 -2.84 7.58
CA LEU A 140 6.57 -3.94 6.86
C LEU A 140 8.08 -3.75 6.69
N TYR A 141 8.58 -2.52 6.59
CA TYR A 141 10.01 -2.27 6.37
C TYR A 141 10.78 -1.83 7.62
N VAL A 142 10.19 -0.95 8.44
CA VAL A 142 10.89 -0.35 9.59
C VAL A 142 10.88 -1.28 10.79
N LEU A 143 9.73 -1.87 11.14
CA LEU A 143 9.61 -2.69 12.35
C LEU A 143 10.39 -4.03 12.32
N PRO A 144 10.49 -4.77 11.20
CA PRO A 144 11.22 -6.03 11.17
C PRO A 144 12.73 -5.85 10.97
N SER A 145 13.19 -4.72 10.43
CA SER A 145 14.62 -4.45 10.27
C SER A 145 15.27 -4.13 11.61
N THR A 146 16.36 -4.82 11.96
CA THR A 146 17.10 -4.59 13.20
C THR A 146 17.69 -3.19 13.27
N SER A 147 18.32 -2.73 12.18
CA SER A 147 18.93 -1.41 12.09
C SER A 147 17.88 -0.28 12.15
N TYR A 148 16.81 -0.36 11.36
CA TYR A 148 15.80 0.71 11.34
C TYR A 148 14.98 0.75 12.63
N LYS A 149 14.74 -0.40 13.26
CA LYS A 149 14.02 -0.49 14.52
C LYS A 149 14.78 0.15 15.67
N GLU A 150 16.10 -0.07 15.77
CA GLU A 150 16.93 0.56 16.80
C GLU A 150 16.90 2.09 16.68
N GLU A 151 17.00 2.60 15.45
CA GLU A 151 16.96 4.04 15.21
C GLU A 151 15.58 4.63 15.53
N PHE A 152 14.51 3.92 15.16
CA PHE A 152 13.15 4.32 15.51
C PHE A 152 12.94 4.41 17.02
N TYR A 153 13.47 3.49 17.81
CA TYR A 153 13.32 3.52 19.28
C TYR A 153 14.10 4.63 19.98
N LYS A 154 15.05 5.28 19.31
CA LYS A 154 15.71 6.48 19.84
C LYS A 154 14.78 7.71 19.78
N THR A 155 13.81 7.72 18.88
CA THR A 155 12.82 8.80 18.73
C THR A 155 11.83 8.85 19.90
N PHE A 156 11.19 10.01 20.10
CA PHE A 156 10.17 10.20 21.14
C PHE A 156 8.99 9.23 21.00
N ILE A 157 8.50 9.05 19.77
CA ILE A 157 7.39 8.15 19.43
C ILE A 157 7.77 6.69 19.69
N GLY A 158 9.00 6.30 19.32
CA GLY A 158 9.55 4.97 19.62
C GLY A 158 9.62 4.70 21.13
N LYS A 159 10.12 5.65 21.92
CA LYS A 159 10.21 5.51 23.38
C LYS A 159 8.83 5.35 24.04
N MET A 160 7.83 6.09 23.57
CA MET A 160 6.46 6.00 24.09
C MET A 160 5.83 4.64 23.78
N SER A 161 5.96 4.16 22.54
CA SER A 161 5.41 2.86 22.11
C SER A 161 6.08 1.67 22.81
N SER A 162 7.41 1.72 23.04
CA SER A 162 8.14 0.71 23.80
C SER A 162 7.68 0.61 25.26
N LYS A 163 7.55 1.76 25.94
CA LYS A 163 7.01 1.81 27.32
C LYS A 163 5.60 1.23 27.41
N TRP A 164 4.74 1.53 26.44
CA TRP A 164 3.39 0.98 26.38
C TRP A 164 3.38 -0.54 26.15
N MET A 165 4.20 -1.07 25.24
CA MET A 165 4.35 -2.51 25.04
C MET A 165 4.88 -3.23 26.29
N LEU A 166 5.87 -2.66 26.97
CA LEU A 166 6.43 -3.20 28.21
C LEU A 166 5.39 -3.21 29.34
N SER A 167 4.59 -2.14 29.46
CA SER A 167 3.47 -2.06 30.41
C SER A 167 2.43 -3.16 30.16
N LYS A 168 2.02 -3.36 28.89
CA LYS A 168 1.10 -4.45 28.52
C LYS A 168 1.66 -5.84 28.80
N LYS A 169 2.95 -6.06 28.55
CA LYS A 169 3.62 -7.34 28.82
C LYS A 169 3.64 -7.63 30.32
N LYS A 170 3.96 -6.63 31.14
CA LYS A 170 3.95 -6.73 32.61
C LYS A 170 2.54 -7.03 33.15
N SER A 171 1.52 -6.34 32.63
CA SER A 171 0.10 -6.58 32.97
C SER A 171 -0.36 -8.01 32.63
N LYS A 172 -0.04 -8.52 31.44
CA LYS A 172 -0.36 -9.92 31.07
C LYS A 172 0.34 -10.95 31.96
N THR A 173 1.60 -10.72 32.31
CA THR A 173 2.35 -11.63 33.21
C THR A 173 1.78 -11.62 34.62
N THR A 174 1.31 -10.48 35.12
CA THR A 174 0.63 -10.39 36.43
C THR A 174 -0.70 -11.14 36.42
N ILE A 175 -1.55 -10.93 35.41
CA ILE A 175 -2.85 -11.62 35.28
C ILE A 175 -2.68 -13.14 35.20
N MET A 176 -1.67 -13.62 34.46
CA MET A 176 -1.38 -15.05 34.34
C MET A 176 -0.92 -15.66 35.67
N LYS A 177 -0.11 -14.93 36.47
CA LYS A 177 0.31 -15.37 37.81
C LYS A 177 -0.85 -15.39 38.81
N THR A 178 -1.80 -14.45 38.74
CA THR A 178 -2.98 -14.45 39.62
C THR A 178 -3.91 -15.61 39.31
N LYS A 179 -4.10 -15.95 38.03
CA LYS A 179 -4.96 -17.06 37.59
C LYS A 179 -4.43 -18.45 38.01
N ILE A 180 -3.11 -18.61 38.09
CA ILE A 180 -2.46 -19.85 38.56
C ILE A 180 -2.60 -20.00 40.08
N LYS A 181 -2.70 -18.90 40.83
CA LYS A 181 -2.81 -18.90 42.29
C LYS A 181 -4.22 -19.16 42.82
N THR A 182 -5.25 -18.96 41.99
CA THR A 182 -6.68 -19.18 42.32
C THR A 182 -7.22 -20.54 41.83
N SER A 183 -6.38 -21.39 41.22
CA SER A 183 -6.75 -22.73 40.70
C SER A 183 -6.09 -23.87 41.49
N LYS A 184 -5.48 -23.55 42.64
CA LYS A 184 -5.06 -24.49 43.69
C LYS A 184 -5.91 -24.21 44.92
#